data_AF-A0AA42SU75-F1
#
_entry.id   AF-A0AA42SU75-F1
#
_cell.length_a   1.000
_cell.length_b   1.000
_cell.length_c   1.000
_cell.angle_alpha   90.00
_cell.angle_beta   90.00
_cell.angle_gamma   90.00
#
_symmetry.space_group_name_H-M   'P 1'
#
loop_
_entity.id
_entity.type
_entity.pdbx_description
1 polymer ?
#
loop_
_entity_poly.entity_id
_entity_poly.type
_entity_poly.pdbx_seq_one_letter_code
_entity_poly.pdbx_strand_id
1 'polypeptide(L)'
;MASELQAAFAKPFAEQAEFFRRKLALPSARYDDLLRDQHDHGFIVAGAMKADLLTDLKASIQQTIDQGKSIQWFRGEFERIVRQRGWEGWTGSDSPAGIAWRTRVIYTTNLRTSHAAGRYAQMNDPDVLRYNPYVVYRHRSTENPRMEHQRWNGLVLRHDDPWLDTHRPPNGFGCKCKVFPVSRRELARMGKSAPDSAPDDGTYEHVNRTTGEVHTLPKGVQYGWDYSPGQSSATAQAIAARQNRLEGLDAEVARLNVQALVQSAVFARFFAGQLAGEFPVAVLPQSDRALLGAESQLVLLSQESLAAHVTKHPEITLADYRKIQRILDEGAVYRVGEERLIYIVVDGVTYRAVLKRTADGKRNYFLTLFRSKTQNPPPRAERVR
;
A
#
# COMPACT_ATOMS: atom_id res chain seq x y z
N MET A 1 -0.50 29.01 28.09
CA MET A 1 0.97 29.09 28.00
C MET A 1 1.63 27.70 27.95
N ALA A 2 1.88 26.98 29.05
CA ALA A 2 2.60 25.68 29.01
C ALA A 2 1.82 24.54 28.31
N SER A 3 0.50 24.45 28.54
CA SER A 3 -0.39 23.48 27.87
C SER A 3 -0.58 23.76 26.37
N GLU A 4 -0.62 25.04 25.98
CA GLU A 4 -0.68 25.47 24.57
C GLU A 4 0.65 25.23 23.84
N LEU A 5 1.79 25.45 24.50
CA LEU A 5 3.10 25.08 23.99
C LEU A 5 3.21 23.55 23.80
N GLN A 6 2.74 22.77 24.76
CA GLN A 6 2.70 21.30 24.67
C GLN A 6 1.81 20.82 23.51
N ALA A 7 0.68 21.48 23.26
CA ALA A 7 -0.19 21.22 22.13
C ALA A 7 0.43 21.62 20.76
N ALA A 8 1.26 22.67 20.73
CA ALA A 8 1.98 23.09 19.52
C ALA A 8 3.12 22.13 19.12
N PHE A 9 3.80 21.50 20.09
CA PHE A 9 4.84 20.49 19.84
C PHE A 9 4.28 19.07 19.58
N ALA A 10 2.99 18.84 19.85
CA ALA A 10 2.32 17.55 19.66
C ALA A 10 1.49 17.45 18.37
N LYS A 11 1.63 18.40 17.43
CA LYS A 11 0.90 18.30 16.16
C LYS A 11 1.48 17.17 15.31
N PRO A 12 0.68 16.15 14.95
CA PRO A 12 1.15 15.09 14.07
C PRO A 12 1.51 15.67 12.71
N PHE A 13 2.57 15.14 12.10
CA PHE A 13 2.92 15.46 10.73
C PHE A 13 1.86 14.86 9.80
N ALA A 14 0.93 15.70 9.32
CA ALA A 14 -0.30 15.26 8.67
C ALA A 14 -0.04 14.38 7.44
N GLU A 15 0.94 14.76 6.62
CA GLU A 15 1.32 14.06 5.40
C GLU A 15 1.88 12.66 5.72
N GLN A 16 2.67 12.52 6.79
CA GLN A 16 3.11 11.22 7.29
C GLN A 16 1.92 10.38 7.81
N ALA A 17 1.06 10.99 8.62
CA ALA A 17 -0.08 10.33 9.24
C ALA A 17 -1.05 9.80 8.18
N GLU A 18 -1.38 10.61 7.18
CA GLU A 18 -2.24 10.22 6.06
C GLU A 18 -1.60 9.14 5.19
N PHE A 19 -0.31 9.27 4.87
CA PHE A 19 0.39 8.27 4.09
C PHE A 19 0.36 6.90 4.78
N PHE A 20 0.68 6.84 6.07
CA PHE A 20 0.66 5.59 6.82
C PHE A 20 -0.76 5.01 6.96
N ARG A 21 -1.76 5.88 7.20
CA ARG A 21 -3.18 5.48 7.36
C ARG A 21 -3.70 4.72 6.15
N ARG A 22 -3.29 5.13 4.94
CA ARG A 22 -3.72 4.54 3.66
C ARG A 22 -3.08 3.17 3.37
N LYS A 23 -2.03 2.76 4.09
CA LYS A 23 -1.41 1.45 3.88
C LYS A 23 -2.35 0.30 4.25
N LEU A 24 -2.28 -0.80 3.50
CA LEU A 24 -3.04 -2.03 3.77
C LEU A 24 -2.23 -2.95 4.67
N ALA A 25 -2.86 -3.54 5.68
CA ALA A 25 -2.21 -4.51 6.53
C ALA A 25 -2.20 -5.87 5.82
N LEU A 26 -1.05 -6.28 5.30
CA LEU A 26 -0.90 -7.46 4.46
C LEU A 26 -0.11 -8.55 5.18
N PRO A 27 -0.50 -9.82 5.04
CA PRO A 27 0.31 -10.92 5.54
C PRO A 27 1.55 -11.11 4.68
N SER A 28 2.62 -11.56 5.33
CA SER A 28 3.90 -11.85 4.71
C SER A 28 4.63 -12.87 5.54
N ALA A 29 5.20 -13.90 4.92
CA ALA A 29 6.12 -14.81 5.57
C ALA A 29 7.49 -14.12 5.78
N ARG A 30 7.92 -13.32 4.81
CA ARG A 30 9.24 -12.67 4.79
C ARG A 30 9.12 -11.16 4.59
N TYR A 31 10.23 -10.46 4.82
CA TYR A 31 10.25 -9.00 4.64
C TYR A 31 10.23 -8.59 3.17
N ASP A 32 10.79 -9.43 2.29
CA ASP A 32 10.92 -9.22 0.84
C ASP A 32 9.75 -9.81 0.03
N ASP A 33 8.70 -10.29 0.69
CA ASP A 33 7.40 -10.56 0.03
C ASP A 33 6.78 -9.26 -0.51
N LEU A 34 7.21 -8.11 0.03
CA LEU A 34 7.02 -6.79 -0.53
C LEU A 34 8.39 -6.19 -0.84
N LEU A 35 8.50 -5.53 -1.99
CA LEU A 35 9.70 -4.82 -2.38
C LEU A 35 9.35 -3.42 -2.87
N ARG A 36 10.28 -2.49 -2.67
CA ARG A 36 10.27 -1.17 -3.33
C ARG A 36 8.97 -0.40 -3.05
N ASP A 37 8.38 0.16 -4.09
CA ASP A 37 7.16 0.95 -4.09
C ASP A 37 5.94 0.21 -3.51
N GLN A 38 5.94 -1.12 -3.46
CA GLN A 38 4.88 -1.88 -2.79
C GLN A 38 4.78 -1.53 -1.30
N HIS A 39 5.87 -1.06 -0.68
CA HIS A 39 5.85 -0.58 0.70
C HIS A 39 5.16 0.76 0.88
N ASP A 40 4.92 1.57 -0.16
CA ASP A 40 4.07 2.78 -0.05
C ASP A 40 2.60 2.45 0.20
N HIS A 41 2.29 1.17 0.11
CA HIS A 41 0.96 0.65 -0.13
C HIS A 41 0.61 -0.50 0.82
N GLY A 42 1.60 -1.28 1.22
CA GLY A 42 1.47 -2.34 2.21
C GLY A 42 2.21 -2.01 3.51
N PHE A 43 1.52 -2.26 4.62
CA PHE A 43 2.10 -2.49 5.92
C PHE A 43 2.24 -4.01 6.10
N ILE A 44 3.44 -4.47 6.40
CA ILE A 44 3.72 -5.88 6.68
C ILE A 44 4.52 -6.04 7.96
N VAL A 45 4.40 -7.22 8.55
CA VAL A 45 5.29 -7.71 9.59
C VAL A 45 5.64 -9.15 9.23
N ALA A 46 6.92 -9.40 8.91
CA ALA A 46 7.37 -10.72 8.47
C ALA A 46 7.00 -11.83 9.47
N GLY A 47 6.33 -12.88 9.02
CA GLY A 47 5.81 -13.99 9.83
C GLY A 47 4.45 -13.74 10.50
N ALA A 48 3.85 -12.56 10.34
CA ALA A 48 2.49 -12.28 10.80
C ALA A 48 1.51 -12.55 9.64
N MET A 49 0.67 -13.57 9.81
CA MET A 49 -0.27 -14.04 8.77
C MET A 49 -1.74 -13.72 9.07
N LYS A 50 -2.10 -13.51 10.35
CA LYS A 50 -3.48 -13.26 10.76
C LYS A 50 -3.86 -11.79 10.55
N ALA A 51 -5.03 -11.54 9.96
CA ALA A 51 -5.49 -10.19 9.63
C ALA A 51 -5.73 -9.31 10.85
N ASP A 52 -6.29 -9.87 11.92
CA ASP A 52 -6.59 -9.16 13.16
C ASP A 52 -5.31 -8.73 13.89
N LEU A 53 -4.30 -9.61 13.94
CA LEU A 53 -2.95 -9.30 14.39
C LEU A 53 -2.33 -8.14 13.60
N LEU A 54 -2.35 -8.22 12.27
CA LEU A 54 -1.77 -7.19 11.41
C LEU A 54 -2.51 -5.85 11.54
N THR A 55 -3.83 -5.89 11.68
CA THR A 55 -4.67 -4.71 11.89
C THR A 55 -4.31 -4.00 13.18
N ASP A 56 -4.19 -4.74 14.29
CA ASP A 56 -3.81 -4.19 15.59
C ASP A 56 -2.36 -3.66 15.60
N LEU A 57 -1.43 -4.38 14.98
CA LEU A 57 -0.04 -3.93 14.85
C LEU A 57 0.06 -2.65 14.01
N LYS A 58 -0.67 -2.56 12.90
CA LYS A 58 -0.75 -1.32 12.11
C LYS A 58 -1.35 -0.19 12.95
N ALA A 59 -2.43 -0.47 13.68
CA ALA A 59 -3.10 0.53 14.52
C ALA A 59 -2.18 1.08 15.62
N SER A 60 -1.36 0.24 16.27
CA SER A 60 -0.40 0.71 17.28
C SER A 60 0.70 1.61 16.68
N ILE A 61 1.16 1.34 15.45
CA ILE A 61 2.07 2.26 14.74
C ILE A 61 1.35 3.55 14.33
N GLN A 62 0.10 3.48 13.87
CA GLN A 62 -0.68 4.68 13.56
C GLN A 62 -0.83 5.57 14.79
N GLN A 63 -1.14 5.00 15.96
CA GLN A 63 -1.19 5.74 17.23
C GLN A 63 0.17 6.35 17.60
N THR A 64 1.26 5.64 17.31
CA THR A 64 2.61 6.18 17.50
C THR A 64 2.83 7.44 16.66
N ILE A 65 2.40 7.44 15.40
CA ILE A 65 2.52 8.58 14.49
C ILE A 65 1.60 9.73 14.93
N ASP A 66 0.34 9.43 15.23
CA ASP A 66 -0.68 10.43 15.52
C ASP A 66 -0.46 11.11 16.89
N GLN A 67 0.09 10.39 17.86
CA GLN A 67 0.18 10.83 19.26
C GLN A 67 1.63 10.93 19.79
N GLY A 68 2.64 10.69 18.94
CA GLY A 68 4.05 10.75 19.34
C GLY A 68 4.44 9.74 20.42
N LYS A 69 3.90 8.51 20.39
CA LYS A 69 4.22 7.47 21.39
C LYS A 69 5.68 7.04 21.32
N SER A 70 6.21 6.57 22.44
CA SER A 70 7.60 6.09 22.54
C SER A 70 7.74 4.63 22.09
N ILE A 71 8.98 4.18 21.85
CA ILE A 71 9.29 2.78 21.56
C ILE A 71 8.90 1.86 22.74
N GLN A 72 8.98 2.34 23.98
CA GLN A 72 8.59 1.60 25.17
C GLN A 72 7.08 1.37 25.20
N TRP A 73 6.29 2.39 24.87
CA TRP A 73 4.85 2.23 24.72
C TRP A 73 4.52 1.22 23.61
N PHE A 74 5.17 1.34 22.44
CA PHE A 74 4.96 0.40 21.34
C PHE A 74 5.33 -1.04 21.72
N ARG A 75 6.39 -1.24 22.52
CA ARG A 75 6.77 -2.58 23.02
C ARG A 75 5.68 -3.19 23.90
N GLY A 76 5.12 -2.40 24.82
CA GLY A 76 4.01 -2.85 25.66
C GLY A 76 2.77 -3.19 24.82
N GLU A 77 2.44 -2.37 23.83
CA GLU A 77 1.33 -2.66 22.92
C GLU A 77 1.58 -3.89 22.05
N PHE A 78 2.79 -4.02 21.49
CA PHE A 78 3.17 -5.18 20.71
C PHE A 78 2.99 -6.46 21.54
N GLU A 79 3.53 -6.51 22.76
CA GLU A 79 3.39 -7.66 23.66
C GLU A 79 1.92 -7.99 23.96
N ARG A 80 1.10 -6.96 24.26
CA ARG A 80 -0.33 -7.12 24.50
C ARG A 80 -1.04 -7.71 23.28
N ILE A 81 -0.78 -7.18 22.10
CA ILE A 81 -1.39 -7.60 20.83
C ILE A 81 -0.98 -9.04 20.49
N VAL A 82 0.32 -9.37 20.50
CA VAL A 82 0.76 -10.72 20.12
C VAL A 82 0.19 -11.79 21.05
N ARG A 83 0.09 -11.49 22.35
CA ARG A 83 -0.56 -12.38 23.33
C ARG A 83 -2.06 -12.54 23.06
N GLN A 84 -2.78 -11.44 22.88
CA GLN A 84 -4.23 -11.49 22.62
C GLN A 84 -4.59 -12.23 21.33
N ARG A 85 -3.74 -12.12 20.31
CA ARG A 85 -3.94 -12.74 18.99
C ARG A 85 -3.33 -14.14 18.86
N GLY A 86 -2.73 -14.65 19.94
CA GLY A 86 -2.09 -15.95 20.00
C GLY A 86 -1.01 -16.11 18.93
N TRP A 87 -0.15 -15.12 18.78
CA TRP A 87 1.01 -15.19 17.87
C TRP A 87 2.26 -15.50 18.68
N GLU A 88 2.65 -16.78 18.62
CA GLU A 88 3.76 -17.38 19.35
C GLU A 88 4.89 -17.79 18.40
N GLY A 89 6.09 -18.05 18.93
CA GLY A 89 7.22 -18.58 18.16
C GLY A 89 7.75 -17.67 17.06
N TRP A 90 7.37 -16.38 17.03
CA TRP A 90 7.85 -15.43 16.03
C TRP A 90 9.34 -15.11 16.23
N THR A 91 10.04 -14.75 15.16
CA THR A 91 11.51 -14.54 15.17
C THR A 91 11.95 -13.51 16.21
N GLY A 92 12.75 -13.94 17.18
CA GLY A 92 13.25 -13.12 18.29
C GLY A 92 12.37 -13.17 19.55
N SER A 93 11.32 -13.98 19.60
CA SER A 93 10.47 -14.17 20.80
C SER A 93 11.17 -14.93 21.93
N ASP A 94 12.26 -15.61 21.62
CA ASP A 94 13.04 -16.48 22.50
C ASP A 94 13.94 -15.73 23.50
N SER A 95 14.15 -14.42 23.30
CA SER A 95 15.00 -13.63 24.19
C SER A 95 14.56 -12.17 24.31
N PRO A 96 14.81 -11.50 25.46
CA PRO A 96 14.58 -10.06 25.59
C PRO A 96 15.30 -9.23 24.51
N ALA A 97 16.49 -9.66 24.09
CA ALA A 97 17.25 -9.01 23.03
C ALA A 97 16.56 -9.15 21.66
N GLY A 98 16.04 -10.34 21.34
CA GLY A 98 15.27 -10.58 20.13
C GLY A 98 13.97 -9.76 20.08
N ILE A 99 13.24 -9.70 21.19
CA ILE A 99 12.02 -8.88 21.32
C ILE A 99 12.36 -7.41 21.13
N ALA A 100 13.43 -6.94 21.79
CA ALA A 100 13.90 -5.57 21.70
C ALA A 100 14.34 -5.19 20.27
N TRP A 101 14.97 -6.11 19.54
CA TRP A 101 15.35 -5.96 18.14
C TRP A 101 14.13 -5.90 17.21
N ARG A 102 13.23 -6.90 17.28
CA ARG A 102 12.07 -6.98 16.39
C ARG A 102 11.17 -5.77 16.52
N THR A 103 10.82 -5.40 17.75
CA THR A 103 9.99 -4.22 18.03
C THR A 103 10.65 -2.94 17.53
N ARG A 104 11.98 -2.80 17.69
CA ARG A 104 12.74 -1.66 17.16
C ARG A 104 12.70 -1.61 15.64
N VAL A 105 12.89 -2.73 14.95
CA VAL A 105 12.83 -2.78 13.48
C VAL A 105 11.45 -2.35 12.97
N ILE A 106 10.38 -2.95 13.48
CA ILE A 106 8.99 -2.62 13.08
C ILE A 106 8.72 -1.13 13.32
N TYR A 107 9.01 -0.64 14.52
CA TYR A 107 8.78 0.75 14.91
C TYR A 107 9.59 1.72 14.03
N THR A 108 10.91 1.56 13.98
CA THR A 108 11.79 2.53 13.32
C THR A 108 11.64 2.53 11.81
N THR A 109 11.45 1.36 11.19
CA THR A 109 11.26 1.25 9.74
C THR A 109 9.96 1.94 9.31
N ASN A 110 8.85 1.65 9.98
CA ASN A 110 7.56 2.25 9.61
C ASN A 110 7.54 3.76 9.88
N LEU A 111 8.09 4.23 10.99
CA LEU A 111 8.16 5.67 11.26
C LEU A 111 9.05 6.41 10.25
N ARG A 112 10.19 5.86 9.87
CA ARG A 112 11.11 6.55 8.95
C ARG A 112 10.61 6.57 7.52
N THR A 113 10.09 5.46 7.02
CA THR A 113 9.56 5.40 5.64
C THR A 113 8.31 6.26 5.50
N SER A 114 7.38 6.24 6.47
CA SER A 114 6.21 7.12 6.46
C SER A 114 6.56 8.59 6.60
N HIS A 115 7.52 8.94 7.46
CA HIS A 115 8.01 10.32 7.55
C HIS A 115 8.69 10.76 6.27
N ALA A 116 9.52 9.91 5.65
CA ALA A 116 10.16 10.21 4.37
C ALA A 116 9.11 10.46 3.26
N ALA A 117 8.06 9.64 3.21
CA ALA A 117 6.96 9.81 2.27
C ALA A 117 6.16 11.11 2.50
N GLY A 118 5.89 11.47 3.76
CA GLY A 118 5.29 12.76 4.09
C GLY A 118 6.18 13.92 3.64
N ARG A 119 7.50 13.82 3.86
CA ARG A 119 8.47 14.83 3.40
C ARG A 119 8.56 14.89 1.89
N TYR A 120 8.45 13.76 1.20
CA TYR A 120 8.36 13.72 -0.25
C TYR A 120 7.14 14.50 -0.74
N ALA A 121 5.95 14.27 -0.16
CA ALA A 121 4.74 15.01 -0.52
C ALA A 121 4.92 16.53 -0.33
N GLN A 122 5.45 16.96 0.81
CA GLN A 122 5.73 18.39 1.06
C GLN A 122 6.75 18.98 0.09
N MET A 123 7.83 18.26 -0.20
CA MET A 123 8.90 18.75 -1.07
C MET A 123 8.50 18.82 -2.54
N ASN A 124 7.51 18.02 -2.96
CA ASN A 124 6.98 18.01 -4.32
C ASN A 124 5.71 18.85 -4.49
N ASP A 125 5.29 19.57 -3.45
CA ASP A 125 4.24 20.58 -3.60
C ASP A 125 4.70 21.65 -4.62
N PRO A 126 3.87 22.01 -5.62
CA PRO A 126 4.24 22.96 -6.67
C PRO A 126 4.75 24.31 -6.14
N ASP A 127 4.19 24.81 -5.03
CA ASP A 127 4.62 26.06 -4.43
C ASP A 127 5.98 25.88 -3.74
N VAL A 128 6.21 24.74 -3.08
CA VAL A 128 7.52 24.43 -2.49
C VAL A 128 8.59 24.30 -3.56
N LEU A 129 8.31 23.58 -4.65
CA LEU A 129 9.23 23.37 -5.77
C LEU A 129 9.59 24.68 -6.49
N ARG A 130 8.63 25.60 -6.62
CA ARG A 130 8.84 26.93 -7.20
C ARG A 130 9.97 27.69 -6.49
N TYR A 131 10.03 27.60 -5.17
CA TYR A 131 11.03 28.32 -4.36
C TYR A 131 12.26 27.46 -4.00
N ASN A 132 12.12 26.14 -4.00
CA ASN A 132 13.14 25.20 -3.58
C ASN A 132 13.34 24.09 -4.63
N PRO A 133 13.91 24.44 -5.81
CA PRO A 133 14.03 23.50 -6.93
C PRO A 133 15.11 22.43 -6.72
N TYR A 134 15.88 22.51 -5.62
CA TYR A 134 16.99 21.62 -5.30
C TYR A 134 16.73 20.83 -4.03
N VAL A 135 17.49 19.75 -3.86
CA VAL A 135 17.44 18.86 -2.72
C VAL A 135 18.85 18.59 -2.23
N VAL A 136 19.10 18.71 -0.92
CA VAL A 136 20.37 18.32 -0.29
C VAL A 136 20.22 17.00 0.45
N TYR A 137 21.13 16.06 0.17
CA TYR A 137 21.26 14.82 0.92
C TYR A 137 22.04 15.05 2.22
N ARG A 138 21.52 14.56 3.34
CA ARG A 138 22.15 14.69 4.66
C ARG A 138 22.34 13.33 5.31
N HIS A 139 23.59 12.98 5.53
CA HIS A 139 23.99 11.81 6.29
C HIS A 139 23.98 12.11 7.79
N ARG A 140 23.65 11.10 8.60
CA ARG A 140 23.84 11.14 10.05
C ARG A 140 24.69 9.95 10.45
N SER A 141 25.89 10.22 10.94
CA SER A 141 26.86 9.20 11.33
C SER A 141 26.27 8.23 12.36
N THR A 142 26.52 6.94 12.12
CA THR A 142 26.28 5.83 13.03
C THR A 142 27.62 5.20 13.38
N GLU A 143 27.67 4.39 14.42
CA GLU A 143 28.87 3.66 14.88
C GLU A 143 29.48 2.75 13.78
N ASN A 144 28.77 2.54 12.68
CA ASN A 144 29.28 2.01 11.42
C ASN A 144 28.58 2.77 10.27
N PRO A 145 29.17 3.84 9.69
CA PRO A 145 28.55 4.57 8.60
C PRO A 145 28.65 3.76 7.29
N ARG A 146 27.61 3.83 6.46
CA ARG A 146 27.71 3.39 5.06
C ARG A 146 28.55 4.42 4.31
N MET A 147 29.70 4.02 3.79
CA MET A 147 30.69 4.96 3.24
C MET A 147 30.15 5.73 2.03
N GLU A 148 29.31 5.10 1.21
CA GLU A 148 28.61 5.77 0.11
C GLU A 148 27.73 6.91 0.64
N HIS A 149 26.99 6.67 1.72
CA HIS A 149 26.10 7.69 2.29
C HIS A 149 26.87 8.87 2.88
N GLN A 150 28.05 8.61 3.43
CA GLN A 150 28.95 9.66 3.90
C GLN A 150 29.47 10.51 2.73
N ARG A 151 29.81 9.88 1.60
CA ARG A 151 30.21 10.58 0.36
C ARG A 151 29.09 11.43 -0.22
N TRP A 152 27.83 10.98 -0.13
CA TRP A 152 26.66 11.75 -0.57
C TRP A 152 26.28 12.89 0.39
N ASN A 153 26.90 13.02 1.55
CA ASN A 153 26.55 14.06 2.51
C ASN A 153 26.85 15.46 1.96
N GLY A 154 25.81 16.28 1.82
CA GLY A 154 25.93 17.62 1.23
C GLY A 154 25.80 17.64 -0.29
N LEU A 155 25.56 16.49 -0.94
CA LEU A 155 25.20 16.42 -2.36
C LEU A 155 23.91 17.20 -2.60
N VAL A 156 23.96 18.20 -3.47
CA VAL A 156 22.80 19.02 -3.84
C VAL A 156 22.40 18.74 -5.28
N LEU A 157 21.26 18.10 -5.50
CA LEU A 157 20.73 17.80 -6.83
C LEU A 157 19.52 18.67 -7.14
N ARG A 158 19.10 18.71 -8.41
CA ARG A 158 17.74 19.15 -8.72
C ARG A 158 16.73 18.16 -8.14
N HIS A 159 15.54 18.65 -7.79
CA HIS A 159 14.48 17.81 -7.21
C HIS A 159 14.03 16.66 -8.12
N ASP A 160 14.16 16.83 -9.43
CA ASP A 160 13.77 15.90 -10.51
C ASP A 160 14.95 15.08 -11.06
N ASP A 161 16.10 15.09 -10.38
CA ASP A 161 17.25 14.28 -10.78
C ASP A 161 16.95 12.77 -10.63
N PRO A 162 17.12 11.93 -11.69
CA PRO A 162 16.80 10.50 -11.65
C PRO A 162 17.54 9.70 -10.57
N TRP A 163 18.70 10.18 -10.11
CA TRP A 163 19.43 9.54 -9.02
C TRP A 163 18.57 9.44 -7.76
N LEU A 164 17.69 10.43 -7.52
CA LEU A 164 16.79 10.45 -6.38
C LEU A 164 15.72 9.37 -6.44
N ASP A 165 15.40 8.79 -7.60
CA ASP A 165 14.36 7.76 -7.72
C ASP A 165 14.71 6.50 -6.91
N THR A 166 16.01 6.18 -6.82
CA THR A 166 16.52 4.98 -6.13
C THR A 166 17.30 5.29 -4.86
N HIS A 167 17.79 6.52 -4.67
CA HIS A 167 18.67 6.89 -3.56
C HIS A 167 18.07 7.84 -2.53
N ARG A 168 16.80 8.24 -2.69
CA ARG A 168 16.12 9.08 -1.69
C ARG A 168 15.92 8.28 -0.38
N PRO A 169 16.47 8.75 0.75
CA PRO A 169 16.44 7.98 2.00
C PRO A 169 15.03 7.66 2.51
N PRO A 170 14.88 6.55 3.24
CA PRO A 170 15.92 5.62 3.70
C PRO A 170 16.37 4.60 2.64
N ASN A 171 17.70 4.43 2.50
CA ASN A 171 18.31 3.49 1.54
C ASN A 171 18.61 2.09 2.15
N GLY A 172 17.87 1.69 3.18
CA GLY A 172 18.12 0.45 3.91
C GLY A 172 17.65 0.45 5.37
N PHE A 173 17.58 -0.74 5.97
CA PHE A 173 17.26 -0.91 7.38
C PHE A 173 18.21 -0.08 8.25
N GLY A 174 17.65 0.63 9.23
CA GLY A 174 18.41 1.48 10.14
C GLY A 174 18.99 2.77 9.52
N CYS A 175 18.79 3.05 8.23
CA CYS A 175 19.25 4.29 7.59
C CYS A 175 18.65 5.54 8.27
N LYS A 176 19.51 6.48 8.66
CA LYS A 176 19.16 7.74 9.35
C LYS A 176 19.28 8.97 8.45
N CYS A 177 19.68 8.79 7.19
CA CYS A 177 19.85 9.86 6.22
C CYS A 177 18.50 10.51 5.91
N LYS A 178 18.55 11.78 5.49
CA LYS A 178 17.38 12.57 5.11
C LYS A 178 17.71 13.42 3.90
N VAL A 179 16.67 13.92 3.24
CA VAL A 179 16.77 14.95 2.23
C VAL A 179 16.03 16.20 2.68
N PHE A 180 16.50 17.36 2.23
CA PHE A 180 15.89 18.65 2.54
C PHE A 180 15.79 19.51 1.29
N PRO A 181 14.71 20.30 1.14
CA PRO A 181 14.59 21.25 0.04
C PRO A 181 15.65 22.34 0.18
N VAL A 182 16.14 22.85 -0.95
CA VAL A 182 17.15 23.91 -1.02
C VAL A 182 16.72 24.94 -2.05
N SER A 183 16.66 26.19 -1.62
CA SER A 183 16.44 27.35 -2.48
C SER A 183 17.70 27.75 -3.25
N ARG A 184 17.56 28.54 -4.31
CA ARG A 184 18.69 29.13 -5.05
C ARG A 184 19.61 29.97 -4.15
N ARG A 185 19.03 30.68 -3.18
CA ARG A 185 19.80 31.49 -2.22
C ARG A 185 20.59 30.62 -1.26
N GLU A 186 20.01 29.53 -0.77
CA GLU A 186 20.72 28.59 0.09
C GLU A 186 21.83 27.86 -0.65
N LEU A 187 21.59 27.46 -1.91
CA LEU A 187 22.62 26.90 -2.79
C LEU A 187 23.83 27.84 -2.88
N ALA A 188 23.59 29.14 -3.13
CA ALA A 188 24.65 30.15 -3.15
C ALA A 188 25.37 30.30 -1.80
N ARG A 189 24.65 30.25 -0.67
CA ARG A 189 25.27 30.25 0.67
C ARG A 189 26.12 29.00 0.95
N MET A 190 25.82 27.88 0.29
CA MET A 190 26.66 26.68 0.31
C MET A 190 27.89 26.79 -0.61
N GLY A 191 28.11 27.94 -1.26
CA GLY A 191 29.24 28.17 -2.17
C GLY A 191 29.05 27.53 -3.54
N LYS A 192 27.82 27.16 -3.92
CA LYS A 192 27.51 26.49 -5.19
C LYS A 192 26.80 27.46 -6.14
N SER A 193 27.28 27.55 -7.37
CA SER A 193 26.64 28.32 -8.46
C SER A 193 25.58 27.50 -9.21
N ALA A 194 25.66 26.17 -9.14
CA ALA A 194 24.76 25.20 -9.76
C ALA A 194 24.60 23.97 -8.83
N PRO A 195 23.53 23.16 -8.99
CA PRO A 195 23.48 21.85 -8.33
C PRO A 195 24.65 20.97 -8.81
N ASP A 196 25.01 19.99 -7.99
CA ASP A 196 26.00 18.98 -8.31
C ASP A 196 25.51 18.02 -9.40
N SER A 197 26.44 17.34 -10.05
CA SER A 197 26.13 16.15 -10.85
C SER A 197 25.93 14.95 -9.93
N ALA A 198 24.93 14.13 -10.22
CA ALA A 198 24.73 12.87 -9.51
C ALA A 198 25.97 11.96 -9.64
N PRO A 199 26.44 11.33 -8.55
CA PRO A 199 27.55 10.40 -8.61
C PRO A 199 27.14 9.09 -9.27
N ASP A 200 28.06 8.51 -10.05
CA ASP A 200 27.97 7.11 -10.50
C ASP A 200 28.86 6.23 -9.60
N ASP A 201 28.26 5.64 -8.58
CA ASP A 201 28.93 4.68 -7.69
C ASP A 201 28.87 3.23 -8.23
N GLY A 202 28.25 3.03 -9.41
CA GLY A 202 27.99 1.75 -10.03
C GLY A 202 26.96 0.90 -9.26
N THR A 203 26.91 -0.38 -9.62
CA THR A 203 25.95 -1.34 -9.08
C THR A 203 26.65 -2.52 -8.39
N TYR A 204 25.86 -3.33 -7.68
CA TYR A 204 26.26 -4.64 -7.18
C TYR A 204 25.15 -5.66 -7.42
N GLU A 205 25.51 -6.95 -7.48
CA GLU A 205 24.55 -8.04 -7.59
C GLU A 205 24.12 -8.55 -6.20
N HIS A 206 22.82 -8.65 -6.00
CA HIS A 206 22.21 -9.27 -4.84
C HIS A 206 21.50 -10.56 -5.25
N VAL A 207 21.93 -11.68 -4.67
CA VAL A 207 21.25 -12.97 -4.86
C VAL A 207 20.20 -13.13 -3.77
N ASN A 208 18.93 -13.23 -4.17
CA ASN A 208 17.87 -13.64 -3.27
C ASN A 208 18.11 -15.11 -2.89
N ARG A 209 18.49 -15.35 -1.64
CA ARG A 209 18.86 -16.71 -1.17
C ARG A 209 17.71 -17.72 -1.20
N THR A 210 16.47 -17.26 -1.36
CA THR A 210 15.28 -18.10 -1.34
C THR A 210 14.80 -18.44 -2.75
N THR A 211 14.81 -17.47 -3.67
CA THR A 211 14.38 -17.70 -5.06
C THR A 211 15.54 -18.04 -5.99
N GLY A 212 16.78 -17.70 -5.63
CA GLY A 212 17.96 -17.79 -6.48
C GLY A 212 18.08 -16.64 -7.48
N GLU A 213 17.13 -15.71 -7.51
CA GLU A 213 17.12 -14.58 -8.44
C GLU A 213 18.27 -13.60 -8.14
N VAL A 214 18.85 -13.06 -9.20
CA VAL A 214 19.92 -12.05 -9.13
C VAL A 214 19.34 -10.68 -9.45
N HIS A 215 19.56 -9.73 -8.55
CA HIS A 215 19.13 -8.34 -8.70
C HIS A 215 20.34 -7.41 -8.79
N THR A 216 20.37 -6.55 -9.81
CA THR A 216 21.36 -5.48 -9.92
C THR A 216 20.86 -4.23 -9.20
N LEU A 217 21.60 -3.76 -8.20
CA LEU A 217 21.20 -2.66 -7.32
C LEU A 217 22.27 -1.56 -7.29
N PRO A 218 21.90 -0.28 -7.13
CA PRO A 218 22.88 0.79 -6.91
C PRO A 218 23.69 0.57 -5.63
N LYS A 219 25.00 0.85 -5.67
CA LYS A 219 25.82 0.77 -4.45
C LYS A 219 25.34 1.76 -3.39
N GLY A 220 25.37 1.33 -2.14
CA GLY A 220 24.83 2.09 -1.02
C GLY A 220 23.31 1.96 -0.83
N VAL A 221 22.58 1.27 -1.70
CA VAL A 221 21.15 0.99 -1.53
C VAL A 221 20.94 -0.50 -1.24
N GLN A 222 20.23 -0.83 -0.16
CA GLN A 222 19.94 -2.24 0.17
C GLN A 222 18.82 -2.80 -0.72
N TYR A 223 18.84 -4.11 -0.98
CA TYR A 223 17.78 -4.80 -1.71
C TYR A 223 16.37 -4.49 -1.16
N GLY A 224 15.47 -4.07 -2.06
CA GLY A 224 14.10 -3.67 -1.73
C GLY A 224 13.94 -2.21 -1.28
N TRP A 225 15.03 -1.45 -1.17
CA TRP A 225 15.05 -0.03 -0.80
C TRP A 225 15.39 0.91 -1.96
N ASP A 226 15.51 0.37 -3.17
CA ASP A 226 15.73 1.08 -4.44
C ASP A 226 14.45 1.77 -4.94
N TYR A 227 13.86 2.61 -4.08
CA TYR A 227 12.69 3.43 -4.38
C TYR A 227 12.65 4.66 -3.45
N SER A 228 11.96 5.72 -3.88
CA SER A 228 11.62 6.84 -3.00
C SER A 228 10.29 6.58 -2.28
N PRO A 229 10.24 6.54 -0.94
CA PRO A 229 8.97 6.45 -0.24
C PRO A 229 8.04 7.61 -0.57
N GLY A 230 6.78 7.29 -0.87
CA GLY A 230 5.76 8.26 -1.23
C GLY A 230 5.81 8.75 -2.68
N GLN A 231 6.82 8.34 -3.47
CA GLN A 231 6.90 8.67 -4.89
C GLN A 231 5.92 7.86 -5.73
N SER A 232 5.58 6.65 -5.31
CA SER A 232 4.66 5.84 -6.10
C SER A 232 3.25 6.42 -6.03
N SER A 233 2.81 7.02 -7.14
CA SER A 233 1.39 7.15 -7.41
C SER A 233 0.87 5.72 -7.59
N ALA A 234 -0.11 5.27 -6.81
CA ALA A 234 -0.65 3.91 -6.89
C ALA A 234 -0.72 3.37 -8.34
N THR A 235 0.31 2.63 -8.73
CA THR A 235 0.52 2.19 -10.11
C THR A 235 -0.29 0.92 -10.35
N ALA A 236 -0.62 0.64 -11.62
CA ALA A 236 -1.20 -0.63 -12.02
C ALA A 236 -0.33 -1.83 -11.58
N GLN A 237 0.99 -1.66 -11.48
CA GLN A 237 1.94 -2.67 -10.98
C GLN A 237 1.78 -2.94 -9.48
N ALA A 238 1.56 -1.91 -8.65
CA ALA A 238 1.26 -2.08 -7.23
C ALA A 238 -0.11 -2.75 -7.00
N ILE A 239 -1.08 -2.52 -7.89
CA ILE A 239 -2.39 -3.17 -7.86
C ILE A 239 -2.27 -4.64 -8.29
N ALA A 240 -1.53 -4.95 -9.35
CA ALA A 240 -1.29 -6.31 -9.82
C ALA A 240 -0.49 -7.15 -8.80
N ALA A 241 0.54 -6.58 -8.18
CA ALA A 241 1.30 -7.25 -7.11
C ALA A 241 0.43 -7.53 -5.87
N ARG A 242 -0.56 -6.66 -5.59
CA ARG A 242 -1.58 -6.89 -4.56
C ARG A 242 -2.57 -7.98 -4.96
N GLN A 243 -3.03 -8.02 -6.21
CA GLN A 243 -3.95 -9.06 -6.70
C GLN A 243 -3.36 -10.46 -6.53
N ASN A 244 -2.13 -10.70 -7.00
CA ASN A 244 -1.47 -12.01 -6.84
C ASN A 244 -1.39 -12.46 -5.38
N ARG A 245 -1.18 -11.53 -4.45
CA ARG A 245 -1.16 -11.84 -3.02
C ARG A 245 -2.54 -12.12 -2.46
N LEU A 246 -3.55 -11.32 -2.84
CA LEU A 246 -4.94 -11.50 -2.42
C LEU A 246 -5.51 -12.87 -2.82
N GLU A 247 -5.09 -13.42 -3.97
CA GLU A 247 -5.49 -14.77 -4.39
C GLU A 247 -5.04 -15.88 -3.41
N GLY A 248 -3.88 -15.69 -2.77
CA GLY A 248 -3.31 -16.65 -1.83
C GLY A 248 -3.75 -16.45 -0.38
N LEU A 249 -4.58 -15.45 -0.08
CA LEU A 249 -5.05 -15.19 1.28
C LEU A 249 -6.28 -16.03 1.62
N ASP A 250 -6.49 -16.23 2.92
CA ASP A 250 -7.79 -16.63 3.43
C ASP A 250 -8.89 -15.66 2.96
N ALA A 251 -10.07 -16.18 2.63
CA ALA A 251 -11.13 -15.42 1.99
C ALA A 251 -11.62 -14.24 2.84
N GLU A 252 -11.65 -14.37 4.17
CA GLU A 252 -12.05 -13.27 5.06
C GLU A 252 -11.01 -12.15 5.04
N VAL A 253 -9.73 -12.52 5.05
CA VAL A 253 -8.62 -11.57 4.97
C VAL A 253 -8.60 -10.87 3.62
N ALA A 254 -8.80 -11.61 2.53
CA ALA A 254 -8.92 -11.06 1.19
C ALA A 254 -10.08 -10.05 1.13
N ARG A 255 -11.24 -10.37 1.71
CA ARG A 255 -12.41 -9.48 1.77
C ARG A 255 -12.10 -8.17 2.47
N LEU A 256 -11.52 -8.21 3.67
CA LEU A 256 -11.16 -6.99 4.43
C LEU A 256 -10.21 -6.10 3.62
N ASN A 257 -9.24 -6.71 2.94
CA ASN A 257 -8.30 -5.97 2.11
C ASN A 257 -8.94 -5.37 0.85
N VAL A 258 -9.77 -6.13 0.15
CA VAL A 258 -10.51 -5.64 -1.02
C VAL A 258 -11.50 -4.54 -0.62
N GLN A 259 -12.18 -4.66 0.52
CA GLN A 259 -13.06 -3.63 1.05
C GLN A 259 -12.27 -2.34 1.34
N ALA A 260 -11.12 -2.43 2.01
CA ALA A 260 -10.26 -1.28 2.26
C ALA A 260 -9.76 -0.63 0.95
N LEU A 261 -9.45 -1.44 -0.06
CA LEU A 261 -9.06 -0.98 -1.40
C LEU A 261 -10.18 -0.18 -2.09
N VAL A 262 -11.40 -0.71 -2.10
CA VAL A 262 -12.58 -0.08 -2.73
C VAL A 262 -13.02 1.19 -1.97
N GLN A 263 -12.71 1.31 -0.68
CA GLN A 263 -12.95 2.53 0.09
C GLN A 263 -11.85 3.60 -0.10
N SER A 264 -10.70 3.23 -0.68
CA SER A 264 -9.55 4.13 -0.79
C SER A 264 -9.70 5.22 -1.86
N ALA A 265 -8.89 6.27 -1.73
CA ALA A 265 -8.73 7.29 -2.77
C ALA A 265 -8.18 6.72 -4.09
N VAL A 266 -7.45 5.60 -4.05
CA VAL A 266 -6.95 4.94 -5.26
C VAL A 266 -8.10 4.41 -6.09
N PHE A 267 -9.09 3.75 -5.47
CA PHE A 267 -10.27 3.30 -6.18
C PHE A 267 -11.12 4.48 -6.68
N ALA A 268 -11.18 5.60 -5.95
CA ALA A 268 -11.85 6.80 -6.45
C ALA A 268 -11.20 7.36 -7.72
N ARG A 269 -9.85 7.34 -7.79
CA ARG A 269 -9.10 7.74 -9.00
C ARG A 269 -9.30 6.74 -10.15
N PHE A 270 -9.31 5.45 -9.85
CA PHE A 270 -9.69 4.41 -10.82
C PHE A 270 -11.12 4.67 -11.33
N PHE A 271 -12.09 4.88 -10.44
CA PHE A 271 -13.47 5.17 -10.82
C PHE A 271 -13.59 6.40 -11.74
N ALA A 272 -12.78 7.43 -11.49
CA ALA A 272 -12.72 8.65 -12.32
C ALA A 272 -11.95 8.47 -13.65
N GLY A 273 -11.55 7.25 -14.02
CA GLY A 273 -10.81 6.96 -15.26
C GLY A 273 -9.34 7.40 -15.24
N GLN A 274 -8.79 7.77 -14.08
CA GLN A 274 -7.43 8.31 -13.96
C GLN A 274 -6.35 7.23 -13.82
N LEU A 275 -6.73 5.95 -13.70
CA LEU A 275 -5.82 4.82 -13.55
C LEU A 275 -6.21 3.71 -14.53
N ALA A 276 -5.28 3.27 -15.38
CA ALA A 276 -5.53 2.16 -16.30
C ALA A 276 -5.49 0.78 -15.60
N GLY A 277 -6.02 -0.24 -16.28
CA GLY A 277 -5.90 -1.65 -15.87
C GLY A 277 -7.13 -2.21 -15.16
N GLU A 278 -6.89 -3.17 -14.28
CA GLU A 278 -7.90 -3.93 -13.54
C GLU A 278 -7.77 -3.69 -12.04
N PHE A 279 -8.89 -3.66 -11.33
CA PHE A 279 -8.96 -3.40 -9.90
C PHE A 279 -9.77 -4.47 -9.18
N PRO A 280 -9.28 -5.05 -8.06
CA PRO A 280 -10.10 -5.99 -7.29
C PRO A 280 -11.21 -5.23 -6.56
N VAL A 281 -12.46 -5.64 -6.77
CA VAL A 281 -13.66 -4.98 -6.23
C VAL A 281 -14.47 -5.82 -5.26
N ALA A 282 -14.28 -7.15 -5.29
CA ALA A 282 -14.83 -8.06 -4.29
C ALA A 282 -14.05 -9.37 -4.24
N VAL A 283 -14.38 -10.20 -3.26
CA VAL A 283 -14.00 -11.61 -3.15
C VAL A 283 -15.26 -12.45 -3.24
N LEU A 284 -15.23 -13.48 -4.09
CA LEU A 284 -16.35 -14.40 -4.27
C LEU A 284 -16.64 -15.18 -2.98
N PRO A 285 -17.92 -15.32 -2.60
CA PRO A 285 -18.34 -16.38 -1.69
C PRO A 285 -17.84 -17.75 -2.17
N GLN A 286 -17.40 -18.60 -1.22
CA GLN A 286 -16.89 -19.92 -1.56
C GLN A 286 -17.93 -20.77 -2.33
N SER A 287 -19.20 -20.65 -1.96
CA SER A 287 -20.34 -21.24 -2.68
C SER A 287 -20.39 -20.80 -4.13
N ASP A 288 -20.22 -19.50 -4.37
CA ASP A 288 -20.40 -18.88 -5.68
C ASP A 288 -19.18 -19.14 -6.57
N ARG A 289 -17.98 -19.17 -5.96
CA ARG A 289 -16.74 -19.61 -6.62
C ARG A 289 -16.83 -21.07 -7.07
N ALA A 290 -17.38 -21.95 -6.22
CA ALA A 290 -17.62 -23.34 -6.57
C ALA A 290 -18.68 -23.49 -7.67
N LEU A 291 -19.79 -22.74 -7.60
CA LEU A 291 -20.83 -22.73 -8.64
C LEU A 291 -20.31 -22.28 -10.01
N LEU A 292 -19.37 -21.34 -10.02
CA LEU A 292 -18.69 -20.89 -11.23
C LEU A 292 -17.56 -21.81 -11.67
N GLY A 293 -17.09 -22.73 -10.84
CA GLY A 293 -15.85 -23.47 -11.07
C GLY A 293 -14.64 -22.53 -11.22
N ALA A 294 -14.59 -21.44 -10.47
CA ALA A 294 -13.55 -20.43 -10.59
C ALA A 294 -12.29 -20.78 -9.77
N GLU A 295 -11.12 -20.72 -10.41
CA GLU A 295 -9.83 -20.88 -9.72
C GLU A 295 -9.50 -19.65 -8.89
N SER A 296 -9.82 -18.45 -9.36
CA SER A 296 -9.60 -17.20 -8.63
C SER A 296 -10.74 -16.93 -7.64
N GLN A 297 -10.39 -16.37 -6.48
CA GLN A 297 -11.39 -15.85 -5.53
C GLN A 297 -11.71 -14.38 -5.76
N LEU A 298 -10.86 -13.65 -6.51
CA LEU A 298 -11.04 -12.22 -6.71
C LEU A 298 -12.02 -11.93 -7.82
N VAL A 299 -12.76 -10.84 -7.64
CA VAL A 299 -13.61 -10.22 -8.64
C VAL A 299 -12.94 -8.94 -9.09
N LEU A 300 -12.57 -8.89 -10.36
CA LEU A 300 -11.85 -7.79 -10.97
C LEU A 300 -12.80 -6.88 -11.75
N LEU A 301 -12.54 -5.59 -11.73
CA LEU A 301 -13.18 -4.59 -12.58
C LEU A 301 -12.13 -4.01 -13.51
N SER A 302 -12.32 -4.13 -14.83
CA SER A 302 -11.46 -3.46 -15.81
C SER A 302 -11.91 -2.02 -16.04
N GLN A 303 -10.97 -1.13 -16.39
CA GLN A 303 -11.31 0.23 -16.81
C GLN A 303 -12.27 0.27 -17.98
N GLU A 304 -12.10 -0.64 -18.95
CA GLU A 304 -12.97 -0.73 -20.11
C GLU A 304 -14.41 -1.04 -19.70
N SER A 305 -14.60 -2.02 -18.80
CA SER A 305 -15.93 -2.37 -18.29
C SER A 305 -16.53 -1.22 -17.48
N LEU A 306 -15.73 -0.56 -16.65
CA LEU A 306 -16.16 0.61 -15.89
C LEU A 306 -16.58 1.78 -16.79
N ALA A 307 -15.79 2.13 -17.81
CA ALA A 307 -16.08 3.22 -18.73
C ALA A 307 -17.36 2.95 -19.54
N ALA A 308 -17.50 1.73 -20.07
CA ALA A 308 -18.74 1.31 -20.73
C ALA A 308 -19.94 1.36 -19.78
N HIS A 309 -19.72 0.99 -18.51
CA HIS A 309 -20.77 0.96 -17.51
C HIS A 309 -21.25 2.35 -17.11
N VAL A 310 -20.34 3.27 -16.76
CA VAL A 310 -20.68 4.65 -16.37
C VAL A 310 -21.37 5.38 -17.53
N THR A 311 -21.00 5.08 -18.78
CA THR A 311 -21.66 5.63 -19.97
C THR A 311 -23.11 5.14 -20.09
N LYS A 312 -23.34 3.84 -19.86
CA LYS A 312 -24.67 3.22 -20.02
C LYS A 312 -25.60 3.45 -18.83
N HIS A 313 -25.04 3.56 -17.63
CA HIS A 313 -25.73 3.64 -16.36
C HIS A 313 -25.18 4.81 -15.51
N PRO A 314 -25.39 6.06 -15.94
CA PRO A 314 -24.85 7.24 -15.25
C PRO A 314 -25.45 7.46 -13.86
N GLU A 315 -26.57 6.81 -13.54
CA GLU A 315 -27.18 6.80 -12.20
C GLU A 315 -26.37 6.01 -11.16
N ILE A 316 -25.40 5.22 -11.60
CA ILE A 316 -24.56 4.38 -10.74
C ILE A 316 -23.29 5.14 -10.38
N THR A 317 -23.13 5.35 -9.08
CA THR A 317 -22.06 6.18 -8.52
C THR A 317 -20.96 5.33 -7.88
N LEU A 318 -19.87 5.99 -7.49
CA LEU A 318 -18.82 5.39 -6.66
C LEU A 318 -19.38 4.73 -5.38
N ALA A 319 -20.43 5.31 -4.78
CA ALA A 319 -21.05 4.77 -3.58
C ALA A 319 -21.75 3.43 -3.84
N ASP A 320 -22.31 3.23 -5.04
CA ASP A 320 -22.93 1.96 -5.43
C ASP A 320 -21.87 0.87 -5.66
N TYR A 321 -20.73 1.21 -6.26
CA TYR A 321 -19.60 0.28 -6.43
C TYR A 321 -19.02 -0.19 -5.10
N ARG A 322 -19.05 0.66 -4.06
CA ARG A 322 -18.65 0.29 -2.70
C ARG A 322 -19.56 -0.76 -2.04
N LYS A 323 -20.73 -1.04 -2.63
CA LYS A 323 -21.66 -2.07 -2.18
C LYS A 323 -21.41 -3.43 -2.82
N ILE A 324 -20.52 -3.57 -3.80
CA ILE A 324 -20.37 -4.81 -4.59
C ILE A 324 -20.14 -6.04 -3.70
N GLN A 325 -19.25 -5.97 -2.70
CA GLN A 325 -19.04 -7.09 -1.79
C GLN A 325 -20.35 -7.51 -1.09
N ARG A 326 -21.10 -6.54 -0.57
CA ARG A 326 -22.40 -6.77 0.08
C ARG A 326 -23.42 -7.37 -0.89
N ILE A 327 -23.47 -6.90 -2.14
CA ILE A 327 -24.34 -7.43 -3.18
C ILE A 327 -24.05 -8.92 -3.43
N LEU A 328 -22.77 -9.30 -3.48
CA LEU A 328 -22.35 -10.69 -3.66
C LEU A 328 -22.72 -11.56 -2.45
N ASP A 329 -22.59 -11.02 -1.25
CA ASP A 329 -22.87 -11.77 -0.02
C ASP A 329 -24.39 -11.97 0.19
N GLU A 330 -25.18 -10.91 0.05
CA GLU A 330 -26.61 -10.90 0.40
C GLU A 330 -27.55 -11.16 -0.79
N GLY A 331 -27.07 -11.03 -2.02
CA GLY A 331 -27.91 -11.12 -3.21
C GLY A 331 -28.47 -12.51 -3.47
N ALA A 332 -29.70 -12.56 -4.00
CA ALA A 332 -30.22 -13.77 -4.63
C ALA A 332 -29.40 -14.04 -5.89
N VAL A 333 -28.91 -15.28 -6.04
CA VAL A 333 -27.96 -15.63 -7.09
C VAL A 333 -28.65 -16.48 -8.14
N TYR A 334 -28.45 -16.07 -9.39
CA TYR A 334 -28.95 -16.78 -10.55
C TYR A 334 -27.79 -17.11 -11.49
N ARG A 335 -27.79 -18.32 -12.03
CA ARG A 335 -26.81 -18.79 -12.99
C ARG A 335 -27.35 -18.66 -14.41
N VAL A 336 -26.51 -18.18 -15.34
CA VAL A 336 -26.82 -18.11 -16.77
C VAL A 336 -25.68 -18.75 -17.56
N GLY A 337 -25.90 -19.97 -18.06
CA GLY A 337 -24.84 -20.80 -18.62
C GLY A 337 -23.80 -21.19 -17.57
N GLU A 338 -22.60 -21.56 -18.01
CA GLU A 338 -21.55 -22.06 -17.10
C GLU A 338 -20.65 -20.95 -16.52
N GLU A 339 -20.57 -19.80 -17.18
CA GLU A 339 -19.57 -18.77 -16.84
C GLU A 339 -20.15 -17.57 -16.07
N ARG A 340 -21.47 -17.45 -15.91
CA ARG A 340 -22.08 -16.21 -15.40
C ARG A 340 -22.98 -16.44 -14.21
N LEU A 341 -22.78 -15.58 -13.21
CA LEU A 341 -23.69 -15.37 -12.09
C LEU A 341 -24.30 -13.98 -12.13
N ILE A 342 -25.55 -13.90 -11.73
CA ILE A 342 -26.33 -12.67 -11.64
C ILE A 342 -26.84 -12.55 -10.22
N TYR A 343 -26.55 -11.41 -9.61
CA TYR A 343 -26.92 -11.10 -8.25
C TYR A 343 -28.05 -10.08 -8.30
N ILE A 344 -29.13 -10.35 -7.57
CA ILE A 344 -30.23 -9.41 -7.38
C ILE A 344 -30.37 -9.15 -5.88
N VAL A 345 -30.23 -7.88 -5.47
CA VAL A 345 -30.42 -7.48 -4.07
C VAL A 345 -31.32 -6.26 -3.98
N VAL A 346 -32.12 -6.19 -2.93
CA VAL A 346 -33.02 -5.07 -2.65
C VAL A 346 -32.47 -4.29 -1.45
N ASP A 347 -31.98 -3.08 -1.68
CA ASP A 347 -31.37 -2.18 -0.68
C ASP A 347 -31.90 -0.75 -0.90
N GLY A 348 -33.20 -0.55 -0.61
CA GLY A 348 -33.97 0.65 -0.97
C GLY A 348 -34.27 0.78 -2.47
N VAL A 349 -33.38 0.26 -3.32
CA VAL A 349 -33.55 0.05 -4.76
C VAL A 349 -33.13 -1.39 -5.11
N THR A 350 -33.62 -1.93 -6.22
CA THR A 350 -33.18 -3.25 -6.69
C THR A 350 -31.91 -3.09 -7.50
N TYR A 351 -30.80 -3.67 -7.04
CA TYR A 351 -29.57 -3.75 -7.81
C TYR A 351 -29.49 -5.07 -8.56
N ARG A 352 -29.00 -5.03 -9.80
CA ARG A 352 -28.58 -6.21 -10.54
C ARG A 352 -27.10 -6.10 -10.86
N ALA A 353 -26.32 -7.06 -10.39
CA ALA A 353 -24.91 -7.21 -10.73
C ALA A 353 -24.70 -8.47 -11.56
N VAL A 354 -23.77 -8.41 -12.51
CA VAL A 354 -23.39 -9.57 -13.32
C VAL A 354 -21.90 -9.81 -13.19
N LEU A 355 -21.55 -11.05 -12.88
CA LEU A 355 -20.18 -11.52 -12.77
C LEU A 355 -19.96 -12.62 -13.81
N LYS A 356 -18.79 -12.61 -14.43
CA LYS A 356 -18.38 -13.61 -15.41
C LYS A 356 -17.00 -14.16 -15.08
N ARG A 357 -16.86 -15.48 -15.09
CA ARG A 357 -15.56 -16.18 -15.09
C ARG A 357 -14.99 -16.25 -16.51
N THR A 358 -13.68 -16.16 -16.66
CA THR A 358 -13.01 -16.47 -17.93
C THR A 358 -13.15 -17.95 -18.30
N ALA A 359 -13.01 -18.27 -19.59
CA ALA A 359 -13.12 -19.65 -20.08
C ALA A 359 -12.02 -20.57 -19.50
N ASP A 360 -10.83 -20.03 -19.23
CA ASP A 360 -9.73 -20.74 -18.58
C ASP A 360 -9.91 -20.88 -17.05
N GLY A 361 -10.98 -20.30 -16.48
CA GLY A 361 -11.30 -20.36 -15.07
C GLY A 361 -10.45 -19.49 -14.15
N LYS A 362 -9.40 -18.83 -14.67
CA LYS A 362 -8.36 -18.17 -13.87
C LYS A 362 -8.73 -16.80 -13.35
N ARG A 363 -9.75 -16.14 -13.92
CA ARG A 363 -10.16 -14.79 -13.52
C ARG A 363 -11.67 -14.65 -13.49
N ASN A 364 -12.14 -13.78 -12.58
CA ASN A 364 -13.55 -13.38 -12.53
C ASN A 364 -13.65 -11.88 -12.75
N TYR A 365 -14.56 -11.46 -13.63
CA TYR A 365 -14.81 -10.06 -13.95
C TYR A 365 -16.20 -9.62 -13.54
N PHE A 366 -16.26 -8.43 -12.95
CA PHE A 366 -17.47 -7.68 -12.72
C PHE A 366 -17.88 -6.95 -14.00
N LEU A 367 -18.98 -7.39 -14.63
CA LEU A 367 -19.37 -6.90 -15.95
C LEU A 367 -20.27 -5.67 -15.89
N THR A 368 -21.24 -5.63 -14.97
CA THR A 368 -22.19 -4.52 -14.88
C THR A 368 -22.90 -4.49 -13.53
N LEU A 369 -23.38 -3.30 -13.12
CA LEU A 369 -24.18 -3.07 -11.91
C LEU A 369 -25.22 -1.98 -12.18
N PHE A 370 -26.49 -2.31 -12.34
CA PHE A 370 -27.50 -1.27 -12.59
C PHE A 370 -28.69 -1.38 -11.64
N ARG A 371 -29.43 -0.28 -11.51
CA ARG A 371 -30.69 -0.27 -10.77
C ARG A 371 -31.79 -0.83 -11.66
N SER A 372 -32.42 -1.90 -11.22
CA SER A 372 -33.54 -2.54 -11.90
C SER A 372 -34.86 -2.05 -11.31
N LYS A 373 -35.88 -1.91 -12.15
CA LYS A 373 -37.27 -1.68 -11.73
C LYS A 373 -38.00 -2.99 -11.39
N THR A 374 -37.42 -4.13 -11.75
CA THR A 374 -37.98 -5.46 -11.52
C THR A 374 -37.03 -6.34 -10.72
N GLN A 375 -37.60 -7.19 -9.88
CA GLN A 375 -36.89 -8.23 -9.13
C GLN A 375 -36.82 -9.55 -9.93
N ASN A 376 -37.55 -9.66 -11.05
CA ASN A 376 -37.60 -10.89 -11.85
C ASN A 376 -36.24 -11.15 -12.51
N PRO A 377 -35.68 -12.36 -12.43
CA PRO A 377 -34.41 -12.69 -13.05
C PRO A 377 -34.50 -12.62 -14.59
N PRO A 378 -33.35 -12.54 -15.30
CA PRO A 378 -33.35 -12.59 -16.75
C PRO A 378 -33.93 -13.91 -17.27
N PRO A 379 -34.48 -13.93 -18.50
CA PRO A 379 -34.91 -15.17 -19.13
C PRO A 379 -33.77 -16.18 -19.16
N ARG A 380 -34.06 -17.47 -18.88
CA ARG A 380 -33.10 -18.60 -18.82
C ARG A 380 -32.13 -18.57 -17.64
N ALA A 381 -32.31 -17.67 -16.67
CA ALA A 381 -31.52 -17.68 -15.45
C ALA A 381 -32.12 -18.65 -14.43
N GLU A 382 -31.30 -19.56 -13.92
CA GLU A 382 -31.68 -20.55 -12.91
C GLU A 382 -31.28 -20.06 -11.53
N ARG A 383 -32.19 -20.07 -10.56
CA ARG A 383 -31.87 -19.65 -9.19
C ARG A 383 -31.01 -20.71 -8.51
N VAL A 384 -29.89 -20.30 -7.93
CA VAL A 384 -28.93 -21.17 -7.25
C VAL A 384 -28.70 -20.79 -5.79
N ARG A 385 -29.11 -19.58 -5.37
CA ARG A 385 -29.14 -19.12 -3.97
C ARG A 385 -30.25 -18.07 -3.76
#